data_AF-A0A957ZF21-F1
#
_entry.id   AF-A0A957ZF21-F1
#
_cell.length_a   1.000
_cell.length_b   1.000
_cell.length_c   1.000
_cell.angle_alpha   90.00
_cell.angle_beta   90.00
_cell.angle_gamma   90.00
#
_symmetry.space_group_name_H-M   'P 1'
#
loop_
_entity.id
_entity.type
_entity.pdbx_description
1 polymer ?
#
loop_
_entity_poly.entity_id
_entity_poly.type
_entity_poly.pdbx_seq_one_letter_code
_entity_poly.pdbx_strand_id
1 'polypeptide(L)' 'DRKGSLEAGKDADLVVFDADFSATHVMIGGEWIQ' A
#
# COMPACT_ATOMS: atom_id res chain seq x y z
N ASP A 1 2.85 11.89 10.06
CA ASP A 1 1.38 11.83 9.87
C ASP A 1 0.98 11.21 8.52
N ARG A 2 1.82 11.32 7.49
CA ARG A 2 1.54 10.84 6.12
C ARG A 2 1.34 9.34 5.89
N LYS A 3 1.89 8.46 6.73
CA LYS A 3 1.97 6.99 6.48
C LYS A 3 1.52 6.16 7.69
N GLY A 4 1.26 4.87 7.45
CA GLY A 4 1.05 3.86 8.51
C GLY A 4 -0.41 3.53 8.85
N SER A 5 -1.39 4.13 8.16
CA SER A 5 -2.80 3.72 8.22
C SER A 5 -3.56 4.13 6.96
N LEU A 6 -4.74 3.54 6.76
CA LEU A 6 -5.64 3.84 5.65
C LEU A 6 -6.60 4.96 6.03
N GLU A 7 -6.22 6.19 5.75
CA GLU A 7 -7.01 7.39 6.07
C GLU A 7 -6.94 8.39 4.91
N ALA A 8 -8.02 9.16 4.71
CA ALA A 8 -8.08 10.15 3.66
C ALA A 8 -6.99 11.23 3.83
N GLY A 9 -6.38 11.62 2.71
CA GLY A 9 -5.32 12.62 2.69
C GLY A 9 -3.92 12.09 2.97
N LYS A 10 -3.73 10.81 3.34
CA LYS A 10 -2.41 10.17 3.52
C LYS A 10 -1.75 9.79 2.19
N ASP A 11 -0.47 9.42 2.26
CA ASP A 11 0.24 8.89 1.10
C ASP A 11 -0.40 7.57 0.68
N ALA A 12 -0.57 7.38 -0.63
CA ALA A 12 -1.08 6.15 -1.20
C ALA A 12 0.06 5.11 -1.29
N ASP A 13 0.51 4.66 -0.12
CA ASP A 13 1.50 3.60 0.07
C ASP A 13 0.77 2.36 0.59
N LEU A 14 0.53 1.40 -0.29
CA LEU A 14 -0.30 0.23 -0.02
C LEU A 14 0.40 -1.05 -0.43
N VAL A 15 0.10 -2.13 0.27
CA VAL A 15 0.46 -3.49 -0.14
C VAL A 15 -0.74 -4.40 0.05
N VAL A 16 -1.00 -5.22 -0.96
CA VAL A 16 -2.01 -6.27 -0.91
C VAL A 16 -1.29 -7.58 -0.63
N PHE A 17 -1.77 -8.33 0.35
CA PHE A 17 -1.25 -9.65 0.70
C PHE A 17 -2.29 -10.73 0.45
N ASP A 18 -1.83 -11.92 0.07
CA ASP A 18 -2.62 -13.14 0.17
C ASP A 18 -2.63 -13.69 1.60
N ALA A 19 -3.43 -14.73 1.83
CA ALA A 19 -3.61 -15.34 3.15
C ALA A 19 -2.31 -15.96 3.74
N ASP A 20 -1.33 -16.24 2.90
CA ASP A 20 0.01 -16.72 3.27
C ASP A 20 1.01 -15.59 3.54
N PHE A 21 0.54 -14.33 3.53
CA PHE A 21 1.34 -13.11 3.62
C PHE A 21 2.27 -12.85 2.43
N SER A 22 2.07 -13.51 1.29
CA SER A 22 2.73 -13.15 0.04
C SER A 22 2.20 -11.80 -0.44
N ALA A 23 3.09 -10.84 -0.70
CA ALA A 23 2.73 -9.55 -1.29
C ALA A 23 2.39 -9.74 -2.78
N THR A 24 1.16 -9.43 -3.17
CA THR A 24 0.70 -9.60 -4.55
C THR A 24 0.74 -8.31 -5.36
N HIS A 25 0.58 -7.15 -4.69
CA HIS A 25 0.63 -5.84 -5.34
C HIS A 25 1.20 -4.81 -4.37
N VAL A 26 2.05 -3.93 -4.88
CA VAL A 26 2.64 -2.83 -4.10
C VAL A 26 2.37 -1.51 -4.82
N MET A 27 1.85 -0.54 -4.08
CA MET A 27 1.68 0.83 -4.51
C MET A 27 2.58 1.75 -3.67
N ILE A 28 3.29 2.66 -4.32
CA ILE A 28 4.10 3.68 -3.65
C ILE A 28 3.74 5.04 -4.24
N GLY A 29 3.31 5.97 -3.39
CA GLY A 29 2.94 7.32 -3.80
C GLY A 29 1.81 7.39 -4.82
N GLY A 30 0.93 6.38 -4.86
CA GLY A 30 -0.16 6.29 -5.84
C GLY A 30 0.18 5.50 -7.11
N GLU A 31 1.43 5.09 -7.29
CA GLU A 31 1.88 4.34 -8.46
C GLU A 31 2.00 2.85 -8.14
N TRP A 32 1.41 1.99 -8.97
CA TRP A 32 1.64 0.56 -8.89
C TRP A 32 3.05 0.23 -9.35
N ILE A 33 3.80 -0.51 -8.54
CA ILE A 33 5.16 -0.93 -8.84
C ILE A 33 5.11 -2.31 -9.51
N GLN A 34 5.77 -2.44 -10.66
CA GLN A 34 5.98 -3.69 -11.37
C GLN A 34 7.29 -4.37 -10.96
#